data_AF-A0A8T6UAH6-F1
#
_entry.id   AF-A0A8T6UAH6-F1
#
_cell.length_a   1.000
_cell.length_b   1.000
_cell.length_c   1.000
_cell.angle_alpha   90.00
_cell.angle_beta   90.00
_cell.angle_gamma   90.00
#
_symmetry.space_group_name_H-M   'P 1'
#
loop_
_entity.id
_entity.type
_entity.pdbx_description
1 polymer ?
#
loop_
_entity_poly.entity_id
_entity_poly.type
_entity_poly.pdbx_seq_one_letter_code
_entity_poly.pdbx_strand_id
1 'polypeptide(L)' 'GLIYRMDEPKVVILLFASGKLVCTGAKKEEDVHEAVSKLHKKLEEEELIYYE' A
#
# COMPACT_ATOMS: atom_id res chain seq x y z
N GLY A 1 9.95 9.31 0.47
CA GLY A 1 8.75 8.54 0.10
C GLY A 1 9.19 7.34 -0.71
N LEU A 2 8.49 6.22 -0.59
CA LEU A 2 8.75 4.97 -1.30
C LEU A 2 7.67 4.75 -2.36
N ILE A 3 8.05 4.31 -3.55
CA ILE A 3 7.10 3.94 -4.62
C ILE A 3 7.01 2.41 -4.67
N TYR A 4 5.82 1.88 -4.40
CA TYR A 4 5.52 0.46 -4.51
C TYR A 4 4.58 0.22 -5.70
N ARG A 5 4.96 -0.68 -6.60
CA ARG A 5 4.13 -1.08 -7.74
C ARG A 5 3.55 -2.46 -7.45
N MET A 6 2.22 -2.56 -7.47
CA MET A 6 1.48 -3.80 -7.25
C MET A 6 0.85 -4.24 -8.57
N ASP A 7 0.98 -5.53 -8.89
CA ASP A 7 0.41 -6.09 -10.12
C ASP A 7 -1.07 -6.43 -9.97
N GLU A 8 -1.49 -6.90 -8.79
CA GLU A 8 -2.88 -7.32 -8.52
C GLU A 8 -3.33 -6.85 -7.12
N PRO A 9 -4.26 -5.88 -7.04
CA PRO A 9 -4.77 -5.05 -8.13
C PRO A 9 -3.66 -4.17 -8.74
N LYS A 10 -3.79 -3.83 -10.02
CA LYS A 10 -2.78 -3.06 -10.77
C LYS A 10 -2.73 -1.59 -10.31
N VAL A 11 -1.92 -1.29 -9.31
CA VAL A 11 -1.81 0.05 -8.71
C VAL A 11 -0.36 0.46 -8.42
N VAL A 12 -0.17 1.76 -8.19
CA VAL A 12 1.07 2.32 -7.65
C VAL A 12 0.75 3.04 -6.35
N ILE A 13 1.54 2.75 -5.30
CA ILE A 13 1.41 3.34 -3.98
C ILE A 13 2.65 4.20 -3.71
N LEU A 14 2.45 5.46 -3.38
CA LEU A 14 3.47 6.36 -2.84
C LEU A 14 3.30 6.43 -1.32
N LEU A 15 4.23 5.84 -0.58
CA LEU A 15 4.23 5.75 0.88
C LEU A 15 5.19 6.77 1.51
N PHE A 16 4.76 7.45 2.58
CA PHE A 16 5.57 8.39 3.35
C PHE A 16 5.92 7.82 4.73
N ALA A 17 7.04 8.27 5.31
CA ALA A 17 7.50 7.83 6.63
C ALA A 17 6.50 8.15 7.76
N SER A 18 5.56 9.07 7.53
CA SER A 18 4.46 9.39 8.45
C SER A 18 3.30 8.40 8.43
N GLY A 19 3.38 7.32 7.64
CA GLY A 19 2.29 6.36 7.42
C GLY A 19 1.23 6.82 6.42
N LYS A 20 1.25 8.10 6.01
CA LYS A 20 0.39 8.59 4.92
C LYS A 20 0.76 7.92 3.60
N LEU A 21 -0.23 7.68 2.74
CA LEU A 21 -0.02 7.08 1.42
C LEU A 21 -0.91 7.72 0.36
N VAL A 22 -0.50 7.59 -0.90
CA VAL A 22 -1.32 7.87 -2.09
C VAL A 22 -1.38 6.59 -2.90
N CYS A 23 -2.59 6.13 -3.23
CA CYS A 23 -2.82 4.98 -4.11
C CYS A 23 -3.41 5.46 -5.44
N THR A 24 -2.84 5.03 -6.56
CA THR A 24 -3.30 5.41 -7.91
C THR A 24 -3.29 4.21 -8.87
N GLY A 25 -4.16 4.24 -9.89
CA GLY A 25 -4.29 3.19 -10.90
C GLY A 25 -5.48 2.23 -10.70
N ALA A 26 -6.09 2.26 -9.51
CA ALA A 26 -7.32 1.52 -9.22
C ALA A 26 -8.48 2.01 -10.09
N LYS A 27 -9.36 1.08 -10.50
CA LYS A 27 -10.57 1.42 -11.29
C LYS A 27 -11.82 1.51 -10.43
N LYS A 28 -11.79 0.84 -9.28
CA LYS A 28 -12.88 0.84 -8.31
C LYS A 28 -12.31 1.11 -6.92
N GLU A 29 -13.18 1.57 -6.03
CA GLU A 29 -12.81 1.80 -4.63
C GLU A 29 -12.38 0.51 -3.92
N GLU A 30 -13.02 -0.62 -4.24
CA GLU A 30 -12.66 -1.95 -3.70
C GLU A 30 -11.19 -2.32 -3.96
N ASP A 31 -10.66 -2.00 -5.14
CA ASP A 31 -9.24 -2.24 -5.50
C ASP A 31 -8.29 -1.43 -4.60
N VAL A 32 -8.70 -0.21 -4.19
CA VAL A 32 -7.87 0.64 -3.30
C VAL A 32 -7.77 -0.01 -1.93
N HIS A 33 -8.91 -0.43 -1.37
CA HIS A 33 -8.97 -1.09 -0.07
C HIS A 33 -8.17 -2.40 -0.08
N GLU A 34 -8.30 -3.21 -1.13
CA GLU A 34 -7.54 -4.44 -1.30
C GLU A 34 -6.03 -4.17 -1.38
N ALA A 35 -5.59 -3.20 -2.18
CA ALA A 35 -4.18 -2.87 -2.33
C ALA A 35 -3.55 -2.38 -1.04
N VAL A 36 -4.26 -1.52 -0.29
CA VAL A 36 -3.77 -1.02 1.00
C VAL A 36 -3.69 -2.16 2.02
N SER A 37 -4.69 -3.04 2.07
CA SER A 37 -4.68 -4.22 2.94
C SER A 37 -3.52 -5.18 2.62
N LYS A 38 -3.29 -5.47 1.32
CA LYS A 38 -2.16 -6.28 0.85
C LYS A 38 -0.81 -5.65 1.22
N LEU A 39 -0.66 -4.34 1.04
CA LEU A 39 0.56 -3.62 1.41
C LEU A 39 0.80 -3.70 2.92
N HIS A 40 -0.22 -3.42 3.72
CA HIS A 40 -0.14 -3.46 5.18
C HIS A 40 0.31 -4.82 5.68
N LYS A 41 -0.39 -5.89 5.27
CA LYS A 41 -0.06 -7.26 5.63
C LYS A 41 1.38 -7.63 5.26
N LYS A 42 1.83 -7.24 4.06
CA LYS A 42 3.21 -7.46 3.62
C LYS A 42 4.23 -6.74 4.50
N LEU A 43 3.96 -5.48 4.87
CA LEU A 43 4.86 -4.73 5.74
C LEU A 43 4.93 -5.33 7.15
N GLU A 44 3.83 -5.87 7.67
CA GLU A 44 3.81 -6.60 8.95
C GLU A 44 4.58 -7.92 8.87
N GLU A 45 4.36 -8.72 7.83
CA GLU A 45 5.03 -10.03 7.64
C GLU A 45 6.56 -9.89 7.49
N GLU A 46 7.01 -8.79 6.90
CA GLU A 46 8.43 -8.47 6.73
C GLU A 46 9.03 -7.69 7.92
N GLU A 47 8.24 -7.45 8.99
CA GLU A 47 8.65 -6.68 10.17
C GLU A 47 9.14 -5.26 9.85
N LEU A 48 8.54 -4.62 8.82
CA LEU A 48 8.91 -3.29 8.31
C LEU A 48 8.01 -2.15 8.81
N ILE A 49 6.98 -2.46 9.59
CA ILE A 49 6.10 -1.49 10.23
C ILE A 49 5.99 -1.79 11.73
N TYR A 50 5.99 -0.74 12.54
CA TYR A 50 5.91 -0.81 13.99
C TYR A 50 4.78 0.09 14.48
N TYR A 51 4.11 -0.35 15.53
CA TYR A 51 3.08 0.41 16.22
C TYR A 51 3.69 1.00 17.50
N GLU A 52 3.48 2.30 17.72
CA GLU A 52 3.76 2.93 19.01
C GLU A 52 2.75 2.50 20.08
#